data_AF-A0A7V1AGE6-F1
#
_entry.id   AF-A0A7V1AGE6-F1
#
_cell.length_a   1.000
_cell.length_b   1.000
_cell.length_c   1.000
_cell.angle_alpha   90.00
_cell.angle_beta   90.00
_cell.angle_gamma   90.00
#
_symmetry.space_group_name_H-M   'P 1'
#
loop_
_entity.id
_entity.type
_entity.pdbx_description
1 polymer ?
#
loop_
_entity_poly.entity_id
_entity_poly.type
_entity_poly.pdbx_seq_one_letter_code
_entity_poly.pdbx_strand_id
1 'polypeptide(L)'
;MDNTLSSRHEFLFLYDIKMGNPNGDPDENRPRVLPDGTHYVTDVRLKRFIRDLFKSRGENILVDNIEGRTTNLTGRVVEYLKKNNKEEANGKELVDILLKAFIDARLFGSSFAFKAEEAKKESSRKAKWEPVPKTMTGAVQLNMGEVLHDAEEVDIHGTSIFASGQDKTQGTFTTFFGLRYALIGFSGVANEHSAKMSKMSNADYEYLLKAMWHGVRVCGNTRTKVGQIPHLLIDIKYQQKEEFQFGRLHDYVKTLSANGKGEKAWASPDDYKVDLTVLVNRINAQRDRIESVRFARSPDLEISEVLPSDWESFEAETLPAQEKTSENTGE
;
A
#
# COMPACT_ATOMS: atom_id res chain seq x y z
N MET A 1 -25.61 -11.16 10.46
CA MET A 1 -24.78 -10.08 11.01
C MET A 1 -23.85 -9.66 9.90
N ASP A 2 -23.83 -8.38 9.53
CA ASP A 2 -22.92 -7.89 8.50
C ASP A 2 -21.48 -8.05 8.99
N ASN A 3 -20.73 -8.97 8.37
CA ASN A 3 -19.34 -9.30 8.71
C ASN A 3 -18.37 -8.25 8.12
N THR A 4 -18.67 -6.97 8.36
CA THR A 4 -17.90 -5.81 7.86
C THR A 4 -17.07 -5.18 8.97
N LEU A 5 -16.19 -4.23 8.64
CA LEU A 5 -15.36 -3.53 9.60
C LEU A 5 -16.21 -2.96 10.75
N SER A 6 -15.83 -3.31 11.98
CA SER A 6 -16.65 -3.05 13.17
C SER A 6 -16.61 -1.60 13.66
N SER A 7 -15.46 -0.94 13.51
CA SER A 7 -15.20 0.43 13.97
C SER A 7 -14.30 1.15 12.97
N ARG A 8 -14.22 2.48 13.07
CA ARG A 8 -13.23 3.27 12.34
C ARG A 8 -11.83 2.97 12.83
N HIS A 9 -10.87 2.99 11.91
CA HIS A 9 -9.45 3.00 12.26
C HIS A 9 -8.71 4.14 11.56
N GLU A 10 -7.69 4.68 12.22
CA GLU A 10 -6.61 5.41 11.57
C GLU A 10 -5.28 4.71 11.81
N PHE A 11 -4.38 4.77 10.84
CA PHE A 11 -3.06 4.17 11.01
C PHE A 11 -1.94 5.05 10.49
N LEU A 12 -0.79 4.97 11.17
CA LEU A 12 0.49 5.52 10.76
C LEU A 12 1.38 4.37 10.33
N PHE A 13 2.04 4.47 9.18
CA PHE A 13 3.01 3.49 8.71
C PHE A 13 4.30 4.17 8.28
N LEU A 14 5.42 3.76 8.87
CA LEU A 14 6.76 4.23 8.55
C LEU A 14 7.59 3.09 7.95
N TYR A 15 8.25 3.36 6.83
CA TYR A 15 9.27 2.50 6.27
C TYR A 15 10.39 3.35 5.67
N ASP A 16 11.57 2.78 5.52
CA ASP A 16 12.70 3.48 4.91
C ASP A 16 13.13 2.89 3.56
N ILE A 17 14.00 3.62 2.88
CA ILE A 17 14.77 3.15 1.73
C ILE A 17 16.16 3.79 1.78
N LYS A 18 17.18 3.05 1.35
CA LYS A 18 18.57 3.51 1.24
C LYS A 18 19.09 3.35 -0.17
N MET A 19 19.78 4.37 -0.69
CA MET A 19 20.36 4.40 -2.04
C MET A 19 19.37 3.95 -3.13
N GLY A 20 18.12 4.42 -3.02
CA GLY A 20 16.99 3.89 -3.77
C GLY A 20 15.95 4.95 -4.12
N ASN A 21 15.08 4.64 -5.08
CA ASN A 21 14.01 5.51 -5.58
C ASN A 21 12.64 4.90 -5.23
N PRO A 22 12.01 5.38 -4.14
CA PRO A 22 10.77 4.79 -3.63
C PRO A 22 9.60 5.01 -4.61
N ASN A 23 9.59 6.15 -5.32
CA ASN A 23 8.60 6.48 -6.34
C ASN A 23 9.21 7.41 -7.39
N GLY A 24 9.48 6.87 -8.58
CA GLY A 24 9.94 7.67 -9.70
C GLY A 24 8.82 8.56 -10.25
N ASP A 25 9.16 9.79 -10.62
CA ASP A 25 8.32 10.64 -11.44
C ASP A 25 8.22 10.07 -12.88
N PRO A 26 7.07 10.14 -13.57
CA PRO A 26 6.91 9.52 -14.89
C PRO A 26 7.76 10.19 -15.97
N ASP A 27 8.14 11.45 -15.80
CA ASP A 27 8.86 12.23 -16.81
C ASP A 27 10.37 11.98 -16.72
N GLU A 28 10.96 12.20 -15.55
CA GLU A 28 12.43 12.09 -15.37
C GLU A 28 12.88 10.82 -14.63
N ASN A 29 11.95 10.05 -14.06
CA ASN A 29 12.23 8.91 -13.18
C ASN A 29 13.13 9.26 -11.98
N ARG A 30 13.22 10.54 -11.61
CA ARG A 30 13.76 11.02 -10.32
C ARG A 30 12.79 10.71 -9.18
N PRO A 31 13.26 10.60 -7.93
CA PRO A 31 12.37 10.62 -6.77
C PRO A 31 11.40 11.81 -6.86
N ARG A 32 10.12 11.59 -6.58
CA ARG A 32 9.14 12.68 -6.59
C ARG A 32 9.44 13.69 -5.48
N VAL A 33 9.40 14.97 -5.83
CA VAL A 33 9.76 16.08 -4.95
C VAL A 33 8.76 17.24 -5.11
N LEU A 34 8.43 17.90 -4.00
CA LEU A 34 7.62 19.12 -3.96
C LEU A 34 8.49 20.36 -4.23
N PRO A 35 7.89 21.52 -4.58
CA PRO A 35 8.65 22.75 -4.80
C PRO A 35 9.49 23.24 -3.60
N ASP A 36 9.15 22.81 -2.39
CA ASP A 36 9.88 23.14 -1.15
C ASP A 36 11.03 22.17 -0.84
N GLY A 37 11.25 21.16 -1.69
CA GLY A 37 12.28 20.12 -1.50
C GLY A 37 11.80 18.86 -0.79
N THR A 38 10.57 18.83 -0.27
CA THR A 38 10.03 17.65 0.41
C THR A 38 9.77 16.53 -0.59
N HIS A 39 10.36 15.37 -0.35
CA HIS A 39 10.15 14.19 -1.19
C HIS A 39 8.88 13.44 -0.76
N TYR A 40 8.19 12.84 -1.72
CA TYR A 40 6.94 12.14 -1.45
C TYR A 40 6.80 10.85 -2.26
N VAL A 41 5.91 9.98 -1.79
CA VAL A 41 5.55 8.71 -2.39
C VAL A 41 4.04 8.70 -2.58
N THR A 42 3.59 8.36 -3.78
CA THR A 42 2.15 8.34 -4.04
C THR A 42 1.44 7.25 -3.25
N ASP A 43 0.19 7.49 -2.84
CA ASP A 43 -0.66 6.48 -2.22
C ASP A 43 -0.81 5.22 -3.10
N VAL A 44 -0.90 5.41 -4.42
CA VAL A 44 -0.96 4.33 -5.41
C VAL A 44 0.26 3.42 -5.34
N ARG A 45 1.45 3.96 -5.01
CA ARG A 45 2.68 3.17 -4.86
C ARG A 45 2.59 2.21 -3.68
N LEU A 46 2.14 2.68 -2.51
CA LEU A 46 1.95 1.80 -1.35
C LEU A 46 0.85 0.77 -1.62
N LYS A 47 -0.28 1.19 -2.21
CA LYS A 47 -1.35 0.26 -2.62
C LYS A 47 -0.85 -0.82 -3.58
N ARG A 48 0.11 -0.51 -4.45
CA ARG A 48 0.72 -1.49 -5.36
C ARG A 48 1.50 -2.56 -4.61
N PHE A 49 2.32 -2.20 -3.63
CA PHE A 49 3.04 -3.19 -2.82
C PHE A 49 2.10 -4.15 -2.09
N ILE A 50 1.00 -3.62 -1.55
CA ILE A 50 -0.03 -4.42 -0.89
C ILE A 50 -0.68 -5.41 -1.89
N ARG A 51 -1.07 -4.93 -3.08
CA ARG A 51 -1.65 -5.78 -4.14
C ARG A 51 -0.67 -6.85 -4.64
N ASP A 52 0.59 -6.48 -4.84
CA ASP A 52 1.64 -7.40 -5.29
C ASP A 52 1.84 -8.52 -4.26
N LEU A 53 1.81 -8.19 -2.95
CA LEU A 53 1.86 -9.20 -1.89
C LEU A 53 0.64 -10.11 -1.92
N PHE A 54 -0.57 -9.56 -1.94
CA PHE A 54 -1.81 -10.36 -2.04
C PHE A 54 -1.75 -11.33 -3.23
N LYS A 55 -1.37 -10.84 -4.42
CA LYS A 55 -1.22 -11.66 -5.62
C LYS A 55 -0.20 -12.78 -5.42
N SER A 56 0.98 -12.49 -4.88
CA SER A 56 2.00 -13.50 -4.57
C SER A 56 1.52 -14.56 -3.58
N ARG A 57 0.50 -14.23 -2.78
CA ARG A 57 -0.10 -15.13 -1.80
C ARG A 57 -1.33 -15.87 -2.32
N GLY A 58 -1.69 -15.71 -3.59
CA GLY A 58 -2.80 -16.40 -4.24
C GLY A 58 -4.14 -15.68 -4.16
N GLU A 59 -4.18 -14.47 -3.60
CA GLU A 59 -5.39 -13.66 -3.57
C GLU A 59 -5.68 -13.07 -4.96
N ASN A 60 -6.97 -12.97 -5.30
CA ASN A 60 -7.37 -12.32 -6.53
C ASN A 60 -7.35 -10.78 -6.34
N ILE A 61 -6.67 -10.10 -7.25
CA ILE A 61 -6.66 -8.63 -7.34
C ILE A 61 -7.32 -8.17 -8.64
N LEU A 62 -8.12 -7.11 -8.56
CA LEU A 62 -8.84 -6.55 -9.71
C LEU A 62 -7.93 -5.65 -10.54
N VAL A 63 -7.17 -4.77 -9.88
CA VAL A 63 -6.29 -3.80 -10.54
C VAL A 63 -4.86 -4.33 -10.52
N ASP A 64 -4.39 -4.80 -11.67
CA ASP A 64 -3.03 -5.29 -11.85
C ASP A 64 -2.34 -4.57 -13.02
N ASN A 65 -1.01 -4.52 -13.00
CA ASN A 65 -0.24 -3.97 -14.11
C ASN A 65 0.52 -5.11 -14.78
N ILE A 66 0.04 -5.55 -15.94
CA ILE A 66 0.80 -6.43 -16.83
C ILE A 66 1.52 -5.50 -17.81
N GLU A 67 2.85 -5.42 -17.71
CA GLU A 67 3.73 -4.82 -18.72
C GLU A 67 3.30 -3.43 -19.25
N GLY A 68 3.04 -2.49 -18.33
CA GLY A 68 2.79 -1.08 -18.71
C GLY A 68 1.44 -0.82 -19.40
N ARG A 69 0.54 -1.81 -19.46
CA ARG A 69 -0.87 -1.61 -19.82
C ARG A 69 -1.73 -1.78 -18.58
N THR A 70 -2.67 -0.85 -18.39
CA THR A 70 -3.77 -1.04 -17.45
C THR A 70 -4.45 -2.35 -17.78
N THR A 71 -4.56 -3.26 -16.81
CA THR A 71 -5.20 -4.56 -17.07
C THR A 71 -6.59 -4.36 -17.66
N ASN A 72 -6.93 -5.29 -18.55
CA ASN A 72 -8.30 -5.46 -18.99
C ASN A 72 -9.15 -5.92 -17.79
N LEU A 73 -9.67 -4.97 -17.01
CA LEU A 73 -10.60 -5.23 -15.90
C LEU A 73 -11.72 -6.17 -16.37
N THR A 74 -12.24 -5.92 -17.58
CA THR A 74 -13.25 -6.77 -18.23
C THR A 74 -12.79 -8.22 -18.31
N GLY A 75 -11.57 -8.48 -18.81
CA GLY A 75 -10.97 -9.81 -18.92
C GLY A 75 -10.96 -10.59 -17.61
N ARG A 76 -10.49 -9.97 -16.52
CA ARG A 76 -10.42 -10.63 -15.19
C ARG A 76 -11.80 -10.98 -14.64
N VAL A 77 -12.78 -10.12 -14.88
CA VAL A 77 -14.17 -10.39 -14.49
C VAL A 77 -14.73 -11.56 -15.30
N VAL A 78 -14.45 -11.62 -16.61
CA VAL A 78 -14.86 -12.76 -17.47
C VAL A 78 -14.29 -14.06 -16.95
N GLU A 79 -12.97 -14.10 -16.71
CA GLU A 79 -12.26 -15.30 -16.26
C GLU A 79 -12.79 -15.79 -14.91
N TYR A 80 -13.04 -14.87 -13.97
CA TYR A 80 -13.61 -15.21 -12.68
C TYR A 80 -15.04 -15.77 -12.81
N LEU A 81 -15.91 -15.14 -13.61
CA LEU A 81 -17.28 -15.60 -13.82
C LEU A 81 -17.31 -16.99 -14.47
N LYS A 82 -16.48 -17.22 -15.51
CA LYS A 82 -16.31 -18.53 -16.15
C LYS A 82 -15.85 -19.60 -15.17
N LYS A 83 -14.80 -19.32 -14.37
CA LYS A 83 -14.27 -20.26 -13.37
C LYS A 83 -15.31 -20.65 -12.31
N ASN A 84 -16.30 -19.79 -12.05
CA ASN A 84 -17.37 -20.02 -11.09
C ASN A 84 -18.70 -20.45 -11.74
N ASN A 85 -18.70 -20.90 -13.00
CA ASN A 85 -19.88 -21.37 -13.73
C ASN A 85 -21.04 -20.35 -13.77
N LYS A 86 -20.73 -19.04 -13.83
CA LYS A 86 -21.72 -17.98 -14.03
C LYS A 86 -21.56 -17.37 -15.42
N GLU A 87 -22.57 -17.52 -16.28
CA GLU A 87 -22.55 -16.97 -17.64
C GLU A 87 -22.85 -15.46 -17.69
N GLU A 88 -23.68 -14.95 -16.77
CA GLU A 88 -24.12 -13.56 -16.78
C GLU A 88 -24.38 -13.03 -15.36
N ALA A 89 -23.92 -11.81 -15.09
CA ALA A 89 -24.22 -11.06 -13.86
C ALA A 89 -24.29 -9.57 -14.20
N ASN A 90 -25.27 -8.86 -13.65
CA ASN A 90 -25.52 -7.44 -13.97
C ASN A 90 -25.85 -6.63 -12.71
N GLY A 91 -25.78 -5.30 -12.82
CA GLY A 91 -26.19 -4.38 -11.77
C GLY A 91 -25.42 -4.59 -10.47
N LYS A 92 -26.18 -4.73 -9.38
CA LYS A 92 -25.66 -4.96 -8.03
C LYS A 92 -25.05 -6.36 -7.86
N GLU A 93 -25.60 -7.37 -8.53
CA GLU A 93 -25.09 -8.75 -8.42
C GLU A 93 -23.65 -8.83 -8.93
N LEU A 94 -23.36 -8.14 -10.04
CA LEU A 94 -22.00 -8.07 -10.58
C LEU A 94 -21.05 -7.45 -9.56
N VAL A 95 -21.39 -6.29 -9.00
CA VAL A 95 -20.57 -5.62 -7.98
C VAL A 95 -20.37 -6.51 -6.75
N ASP A 96 -21.40 -7.20 -6.30
CA ASP A 96 -21.34 -8.12 -5.16
C ASP A 96 -20.39 -9.30 -5.41
N ILE A 97 -20.39 -9.85 -6.64
CA ILE A 97 -19.45 -10.89 -7.07
C ILE A 97 -18.01 -10.34 -7.06
N LEU A 98 -17.79 -9.14 -7.59
CA LEU A 98 -16.46 -8.53 -7.62
C LEU A 98 -15.92 -8.26 -6.22
N LEU A 99 -16.78 -7.75 -5.33
CA LEU A 99 -16.42 -7.53 -3.93
C LEU A 99 -16.09 -8.83 -3.21
N LYS A 100 -16.79 -9.92 -3.53
CA LYS A 100 -16.46 -11.24 -2.97
C LYS A 100 -15.14 -11.77 -3.52
N ALA A 101 -14.89 -11.56 -4.82
CA ALA A 101 -13.75 -12.10 -5.53
C ALA A 101 -12.44 -11.38 -5.21
N PHE A 102 -12.45 -10.05 -5.19
CA PHE A 102 -11.24 -9.22 -5.25
C PHE A 102 -11.05 -8.43 -3.96
N ILE A 103 -9.99 -8.76 -3.21
CA ILE A 103 -9.69 -8.13 -1.92
C ILE A 103 -9.37 -6.64 -2.08
N ASP A 104 -8.62 -6.27 -3.12
CA ASP A 104 -8.23 -4.88 -3.37
C ASP A 104 -9.42 -3.99 -3.75
N ALA A 105 -10.48 -4.55 -4.33
CA ALA A 105 -11.74 -3.84 -4.56
C ALA A 105 -12.50 -3.55 -3.26
N ARG A 106 -12.48 -4.48 -2.28
CA ARG A 106 -13.05 -4.23 -0.93
C ARG A 106 -12.28 -3.14 -0.19
N LEU A 107 -10.94 -3.20 -0.25
CA LEU A 107 -10.05 -2.30 0.46
C LEU A 107 -10.02 -0.91 -0.16
N PHE A 108 -9.66 -0.80 -1.46
CA PHE A 108 -9.34 0.47 -2.11
C PHE A 108 -10.43 0.98 -3.06
N GLY A 109 -11.41 0.13 -3.39
CA GLY A 109 -12.43 0.47 -4.38
C GLY A 109 -11.90 0.41 -5.81
N SER A 110 -12.79 0.65 -6.76
CA SER A 110 -12.44 0.65 -8.19
C SER A 110 -13.50 1.35 -9.02
N SER A 111 -13.11 1.72 -10.24
CA SER A 111 -14.04 2.05 -11.32
C SER A 111 -14.42 0.76 -12.04
N PHE A 112 -15.69 0.39 -11.99
CA PHE A 112 -16.26 -0.77 -12.68
C PHE A 112 -16.69 -0.42 -14.11
N ALA A 113 -16.03 0.54 -14.77
CA ALA A 113 -16.35 0.89 -16.15
C ALA A 113 -15.86 -0.20 -17.12
N PHE A 114 -16.70 -1.20 -17.38
CA PHE A 114 -16.43 -2.26 -18.35
C PHE A 114 -16.69 -1.76 -19.77
N LYS A 115 -15.74 -1.96 -20.68
CA LYS A 115 -15.95 -1.69 -22.11
C LYS A 115 -16.80 -2.80 -22.71
N ALA A 116 -17.91 -2.44 -23.36
CA ALA A 116 -18.85 -3.38 -23.96
C ALA A 116 -18.31 -4.19 -25.17
N GLU A 117 -17.02 -4.07 -25.51
CA GLU A 117 -16.47 -4.57 -26.77
C GLU A 117 -15.56 -5.80 -26.67
N GLU A 118 -15.14 -6.25 -25.48
CA GLU A 118 -14.14 -7.33 -25.37
C GLU A 118 -14.67 -8.69 -24.89
N ALA A 119 -15.99 -8.86 -24.73
CA ALA A 119 -16.61 -10.19 -24.58
C ALA A 119 -16.83 -10.91 -25.93
N LYS A 120 -16.01 -10.62 -26.94
CA LYS A 120 -16.27 -11.01 -28.35
C LYS A 120 -15.47 -12.19 -28.89
N LYS A 121 -14.77 -12.97 -28.06
CA LYS A 121 -14.04 -14.15 -28.56
C LYS A 121 -14.43 -15.53 -28.03
N GLU A 122 -15.23 -15.67 -26.96
CA GLU A 122 -15.49 -17.01 -26.41
C GLU A 122 -16.90 -17.29 -25.88
N SER A 123 -17.82 -16.33 -25.87
CA SER A 123 -19.21 -16.58 -25.47
C SER A 123 -20.17 -16.02 -26.51
N SER A 124 -21.05 -16.87 -27.02
CA SER A 124 -22.03 -16.62 -28.10
C SER A 124 -23.14 -15.63 -27.74
N ARG A 125 -22.95 -14.72 -26.77
CA ARG A 125 -23.89 -13.66 -26.41
C ARG A 125 -23.12 -12.39 -26.03
N LYS A 126 -23.55 -11.25 -26.59
CA LYS A 126 -23.10 -9.91 -26.17
C LYS A 126 -23.64 -9.65 -24.76
N ALA A 127 -22.97 -10.11 -23.72
CA ALA A 127 -23.34 -9.77 -22.36
C ALA A 127 -23.06 -8.28 -22.12
N LYS A 128 -24.11 -7.49 -21.91
CA LYS A 128 -24.01 -6.05 -21.67
C LYS A 128 -23.87 -5.84 -20.16
N TRP A 129 -22.63 -5.84 -19.66
CA TRP A 129 -22.38 -5.64 -18.23
C TRP A 129 -22.58 -4.20 -17.81
N GLU A 130 -23.63 -3.98 -17.03
CA GLU A 130 -23.98 -2.68 -16.47
C GLU A 130 -23.87 -2.73 -14.94
N PRO A 131 -22.69 -2.53 -14.35
CA PRO A 131 -22.53 -2.52 -12.91
C PRO A 131 -23.21 -1.30 -12.30
N VAL A 132 -23.84 -1.51 -11.16
CA VAL A 132 -24.48 -0.46 -10.36
C VAL A 132 -24.04 -0.64 -8.90
N PRO A 133 -23.28 0.32 -8.33
CA PRO A 133 -22.77 1.56 -8.93
C PRO A 133 -21.60 1.32 -9.92
N LYS A 134 -21.33 2.31 -10.79
CA LYS A 134 -20.22 2.27 -11.77
C LYS A 134 -18.86 2.54 -11.15
N THR A 135 -18.82 3.26 -10.06
CA THR A 135 -17.61 3.55 -9.27
C THR A 135 -17.95 3.31 -7.82
N MET A 136 -16.95 2.87 -7.07
CA MET A 136 -17.12 2.65 -5.64
C MET A 136 -15.85 3.02 -4.92
N THR A 137 -16.02 3.80 -3.86
CA THR A 137 -14.95 4.17 -2.94
C THR A 137 -14.66 3.00 -2.01
N GLY A 138 -13.39 2.62 -1.89
CA GLY A 138 -12.97 1.60 -0.92
C GLY A 138 -13.01 2.11 0.51
N ALA A 139 -13.04 1.16 1.44
CA ALA A 139 -13.03 1.48 2.87
C ALA A 139 -11.72 2.12 3.35
N VAL A 140 -10.61 1.91 2.64
CA VAL A 140 -9.29 2.39 3.00
C VAL A 140 -8.87 3.54 2.10
N GLN A 141 -8.60 4.69 2.70
CA GLN A 141 -8.01 5.84 2.03
C GLN A 141 -6.66 6.17 2.66
N LEU A 142 -5.69 6.52 1.83
CA LEU A 142 -4.31 6.82 2.23
C LEU A 142 -3.98 8.24 1.80
N ASN A 143 -3.24 8.95 2.64
CA ASN A 143 -2.53 10.16 2.23
C ASN A 143 -1.35 9.80 1.31
N MET A 144 -0.79 10.81 0.65
CA MET A 144 0.56 10.69 0.09
C MET A 144 1.52 10.41 1.25
N GLY A 145 2.54 9.59 0.99
CA GLY A 145 3.61 9.37 1.94
C GLY A 145 4.64 10.49 1.82
N GLU A 146 5.11 11.02 2.92
CA GLU A 146 6.06 12.13 2.96
C GLU A 146 7.38 11.67 3.58
N VAL A 147 8.51 12.14 3.04
CA VAL A 147 9.82 11.91 3.66
C VAL A 147 9.94 12.84 4.87
N LEU A 148 10.23 12.26 6.04
CA LEU A 148 10.11 12.93 7.35
C LEU A 148 11.36 13.73 7.78
N HIS A 149 12.27 13.99 6.84
CA HIS A 149 13.52 14.72 7.03
C HIS A 149 14.03 15.26 5.69
N ASP A 150 14.96 16.20 5.72
CA ASP A 150 15.62 16.77 4.54
C ASP A 150 16.57 15.73 3.90
N ALA A 151 16.02 14.91 3.01
CA ALA A 151 16.73 13.84 2.33
C ALA A 151 17.55 14.33 1.13
N GLU A 152 18.71 13.72 0.93
CA GLU A 152 19.60 14.03 -0.18
C GLU A 152 19.35 13.11 -1.39
N GLU A 153 19.12 13.71 -2.54
CA GLU A 153 19.10 13.01 -3.83
C GLU A 153 20.52 12.63 -4.26
N VAL A 154 20.68 11.43 -4.83
CA VAL A 154 21.95 10.91 -5.31
C VAL A 154 21.84 10.44 -6.76
N ASP A 155 22.84 10.82 -7.54
CA ASP A 155 23.02 10.38 -8.92
C ASP A 155 24.00 9.20 -8.94
N ILE A 156 23.52 8.03 -9.34
CA ILE A 156 24.31 6.80 -9.43
C ILE A 156 24.58 6.49 -10.91
N HIS A 157 25.81 6.71 -11.33
CA HIS A 157 26.26 6.41 -12.69
C HIS A 157 26.69 4.94 -12.82
N GLY A 158 26.33 4.32 -13.94
CA GLY A 158 26.74 2.98 -14.29
C GLY A 158 27.00 2.83 -15.78
N THR A 159 27.57 1.68 -16.15
CA THR A 159 27.84 1.29 -17.54
C THR A 159 27.17 -0.04 -17.85
N SER A 160 26.53 -0.12 -19.01
CA SER A 160 25.91 -1.33 -19.55
C SER A 160 26.67 -1.77 -20.79
N ILE A 161 27.14 -3.03 -20.84
CA ILE A 161 27.89 -3.56 -21.99
C ILE A 161 26.94 -3.96 -23.14
N PHE A 162 25.62 -3.75 -22.98
CA PHE A 162 24.66 -4.00 -24.06
C PHE A 162 24.76 -2.91 -25.14
N ALA A 163 25.36 -3.30 -26.25
CA ALA A 163 25.33 -2.55 -27.50
C ALA A 163 24.04 -2.90 -28.26
N SER A 164 23.24 -1.89 -28.60
CA SER A 164 21.99 -2.08 -29.36
C SER A 164 22.20 -2.42 -30.84
N GLY A 165 23.44 -2.73 -31.26
CA GLY A 165 23.81 -3.09 -32.63
C GLY A 165 25.13 -3.86 -32.66
N GLN A 166 25.25 -4.81 -33.58
CA GLN A 166 26.38 -5.76 -33.68
C GLN A 166 27.77 -5.11 -33.81
N ASP A 167 27.84 -3.85 -34.28
CA ASP A 167 29.11 -3.14 -34.53
C ASP A 167 29.49 -2.11 -33.44
N LYS A 168 28.71 -1.98 -32.35
CA LYS A 168 29.05 -1.05 -31.27
C LYS A 168 29.82 -1.78 -30.16
N THR A 169 31.10 -1.48 -30.01
CA THR A 169 31.98 -2.04 -28.96
C THR A 169 31.96 -1.23 -27.65
N GLN A 170 31.30 -0.07 -27.64
CA GLN A 170 31.25 0.84 -26.48
C GLN A 170 29.93 0.67 -25.72
N GLY A 171 30.03 0.47 -24.40
CA GLY A 171 28.86 0.32 -23.53
C GLY A 171 28.00 1.60 -23.42
N THR A 172 26.74 1.43 -23.06
CA THR A 172 25.80 2.54 -22.81
C THR A 172 25.95 3.03 -21.37
N PHE A 173 26.15 4.34 -21.17
CA PHE A 173 26.08 4.95 -19.84
C PHE A 173 24.64 5.01 -19.36
N THR A 174 24.41 4.62 -18.11
CA THR A 174 23.10 4.67 -17.46
C THR A 174 23.19 5.51 -16.19
N THR A 175 22.22 6.37 -15.97
CA THR A 175 22.10 7.13 -14.71
C THR A 175 20.86 6.67 -13.96
N PHE A 176 21.01 6.46 -12.67
CA PHE A 176 19.92 6.15 -11.74
C PHE A 176 19.85 7.25 -10.68
N PHE A 177 18.66 7.81 -10.48
CA PHE A 177 18.37 8.81 -9.47
C PHE A 177 17.67 8.17 -8.29
N GLY A 178 18.21 8.36 -7.09
CA GLY A 178 17.65 7.82 -5.86
C GLY A 178 17.86 8.77 -4.68
N LEU A 179 17.40 8.37 -3.52
CA LEU A 179 17.66 9.04 -2.26
C LEU A 179 18.75 8.30 -1.52
N ARG A 180 19.69 9.05 -0.94
CA ARG A 180 20.73 8.49 -0.05
C ARG A 180 20.09 7.65 1.04
N TYR A 181 19.10 8.25 1.70
CA TYR A 181 18.26 7.63 2.71
C TYR A 181 16.97 8.42 2.84
N ALA A 182 15.85 7.73 3.03
CA ALA A 182 14.57 8.38 3.27
C ALA A 182 13.73 7.54 4.23
N LEU A 183 13.30 8.16 5.34
CA LEU A 183 12.25 7.61 6.19
C LEU A 183 10.92 8.21 5.70
N ILE A 184 10.01 7.36 5.27
CA ILE A 184 8.75 7.76 4.63
C ILE A 184 7.60 7.45 5.58
N GLY A 185 6.74 8.44 5.84
CA GLY A 185 5.56 8.30 6.67
C GLY A 185 4.27 8.36 5.86
N PHE A 186 3.42 7.35 6.03
CA PHE A 186 2.06 7.30 5.48
C PHE A 186 1.03 7.38 6.60
N SER A 187 -0.10 8.02 6.29
CA SER A 187 -1.31 7.91 7.12
C SER A 187 -2.48 7.39 6.31
N GLY A 188 -3.35 6.66 6.97
CA GLY A 188 -4.56 6.15 6.36
C GLY A 188 -5.73 6.06 7.32
N VAL A 189 -6.91 5.96 6.75
CA VAL A 189 -8.16 5.70 7.46
C VAL A 189 -8.82 4.46 6.87
N ALA A 190 -9.31 3.57 7.73
CA ALA A 190 -10.27 2.54 7.38
C ALA A 190 -11.64 2.95 7.92
N ASN A 191 -12.52 3.34 7.02
CA ASN A 191 -13.84 3.87 7.33
C ASN A 191 -14.89 2.75 7.33
N GLU A 192 -15.57 2.58 8.46
CA GLU A 192 -16.61 1.59 8.73
C GLU A 192 -17.87 1.78 7.88
N HIS A 193 -18.23 3.00 7.48
CA HIS A 193 -19.38 3.25 6.60
C HIS A 193 -19.06 2.83 5.17
N SER A 194 -17.88 3.17 4.67
CA SER A 194 -17.38 2.69 3.38
C SER A 194 -17.20 1.18 3.37
N ALA A 195 -16.79 0.58 4.50
CA ALA A 195 -16.67 -0.87 4.65
C ALA A 195 -18.02 -1.61 4.53
N LYS A 196 -19.13 -1.01 4.98
CA LYS A 196 -20.48 -1.57 4.76
C LYS A 196 -20.82 -1.64 3.27
N MET A 197 -20.41 -0.65 2.49
CA MET A 197 -20.63 -0.61 1.05
C MET A 197 -19.68 -1.54 0.29
N SER A 198 -18.39 -1.52 0.62
CA SER A 198 -17.35 -2.32 -0.03
C SER A 198 -17.26 -3.76 0.49
N LYS A 199 -18.00 -4.09 1.55
CA LYS A 199 -17.98 -5.38 2.27
C LYS A 199 -16.62 -5.75 2.86
N MET A 200 -15.77 -4.77 3.15
CA MET A 200 -14.50 -5.00 3.83
C MET A 200 -14.76 -5.48 5.26
N SER A 201 -14.16 -6.61 5.63
CA SER A 201 -14.26 -7.20 6.97
C SER A 201 -13.11 -6.76 7.89
N ASN A 202 -13.22 -7.05 9.19
CA ASN A 202 -12.08 -6.88 10.12
C ASN A 202 -10.89 -7.74 9.69
N ALA A 203 -11.12 -8.95 9.16
CA ALA A 203 -10.04 -9.84 8.70
C ALA A 203 -9.30 -9.28 7.47
N ASP A 204 -10.03 -8.65 6.53
CA ASP A 204 -9.40 -7.94 5.41
C ASP A 204 -8.52 -6.79 5.90
N TYR A 205 -8.97 -6.05 6.92
CA TYR A 205 -8.22 -4.95 7.52
C TYR A 205 -6.96 -5.42 8.26
N GLU A 206 -7.06 -6.47 9.06
CA GLU A 206 -5.91 -7.14 9.68
C GLU A 206 -4.88 -7.58 8.64
N TYR A 207 -5.36 -8.16 7.54
CA TYR A 207 -4.49 -8.60 6.46
C TYR A 207 -3.85 -7.42 5.71
N LEU A 208 -4.58 -6.32 5.50
CA LEU A 208 -4.04 -5.07 4.96
C LEU A 208 -2.85 -4.55 5.77
N LEU A 209 -2.98 -4.46 7.10
CA LEU A 209 -1.91 -3.96 7.98
C LEU A 209 -0.63 -4.78 7.82
N LYS A 210 -0.76 -6.11 7.84
CA LYS A 210 0.36 -7.03 7.62
C LYS A 210 0.89 -6.94 6.19
N ALA A 211 0.01 -6.74 5.22
CA ALA A 211 0.40 -6.61 3.83
C ALA A 211 1.16 -5.32 3.52
N MET A 212 0.88 -4.22 4.23
CA MET A 212 1.73 -3.01 4.19
C MET A 212 3.12 -3.31 4.72
N TRP A 213 3.19 -3.94 5.90
CA TRP A 213 4.46 -4.30 6.55
C TRP A 213 5.34 -5.17 5.66
N HIS A 214 4.82 -6.29 5.17
CA HIS A 214 5.59 -7.21 4.35
C HIS A 214 5.76 -6.73 2.90
N GLY A 215 4.76 -6.06 2.34
CA GLY A 215 4.71 -5.71 0.92
C GLY A 215 5.85 -4.78 0.51
N VAL A 216 6.16 -3.76 1.31
CA VAL A 216 7.29 -2.85 1.01
C VAL A 216 8.62 -3.60 0.96
N ARG A 217 8.80 -4.61 1.83
CA ARG A 217 10.02 -5.40 1.94
C ARG A 217 10.19 -6.38 0.78
N VAL A 218 9.14 -7.16 0.47
CA VAL A 218 9.26 -8.28 -0.49
C VAL A 218 8.92 -7.91 -1.93
N CYS A 219 8.03 -6.95 -2.14
CA CYS A 219 7.60 -6.53 -3.48
C CYS A 219 8.43 -5.36 -4.04
N GLY A 220 9.33 -4.77 -3.24
CA GLY A 220 10.31 -3.77 -3.65
C GLY A 220 11.48 -4.29 -4.49
N ASN A 221 11.42 -5.49 -5.06
CA ASN A 221 12.59 -6.23 -5.56
C ASN A 221 13.24 -5.75 -6.89
N THR A 222 12.88 -4.57 -7.40
CA THR A 222 13.57 -4.00 -8.58
C THR A 222 14.87 -3.29 -8.18
N ARG A 223 15.84 -3.16 -9.10
CA ARG A 223 17.12 -2.49 -8.86
C ARG A 223 17.00 -1.14 -8.14
N THR A 224 15.95 -0.37 -8.43
CA THR A 224 15.77 0.97 -7.89
C THR A 224 15.00 1.02 -6.57
N LYS A 225 14.33 -0.07 -6.16
CA LYS A 225 13.39 -0.07 -5.04
C LYS A 225 13.75 -1.10 -3.96
N VAL A 226 14.80 -1.87 -4.17
CA VAL A 226 15.24 -2.93 -3.26
C VAL A 226 15.73 -2.34 -1.94
N GLY A 227 15.57 -3.09 -0.85
CA GLY A 227 16.06 -2.69 0.47
C GLY A 227 15.15 -1.72 1.21
N GLN A 228 13.84 -1.75 0.93
CA GLN A 228 12.85 -1.05 1.75
C GLN A 228 12.55 -1.83 3.04
N ILE A 229 12.59 -1.17 4.19
CA ILE A 229 12.41 -1.82 5.49
C ILE A 229 11.27 -1.13 6.27
N PRO A 230 10.23 -1.86 6.70
CA PRO A 230 9.19 -1.31 7.56
C PRO A 230 9.75 -1.11 8.99
N HIS A 231 9.39 0.01 9.61
CA HIS A 231 9.93 0.40 10.91
C HIS A 231 8.88 0.60 11.99
N LEU A 232 7.74 1.20 11.65
CA LEU A 232 6.69 1.48 12.63
C LEU A 232 5.31 1.36 11.98
N LEU A 233 4.40 0.71 12.66
CA LEU A 233 2.98 0.72 12.36
C LEU A 233 2.25 1.07 13.65
N ILE A 234 1.36 2.05 13.62
CA ILE A 234 0.43 2.35 14.72
C ILE A 234 -0.98 2.27 14.14
N ASP A 235 -1.85 1.50 14.78
CA ASP A 235 -3.27 1.36 14.47
C ASP A 235 -4.10 1.91 15.63
N ILE A 236 -4.95 2.90 15.35
CA ILE A 236 -5.84 3.54 16.31
C ILE A 236 -7.25 3.09 15.99
N LYS A 237 -7.83 2.25 16.85
CA LYS A 237 -9.23 1.82 16.75
C LYS A 237 -10.11 2.75 17.56
N TYR A 238 -11.12 3.34 16.92
CA TYR A 238 -12.08 4.19 17.60
C TYR A 238 -13.25 3.39 18.19
N GLN A 239 -13.91 3.98 19.19
CA GLN A 239 -15.16 3.43 19.69
C GLN A 239 -16.23 3.36 18.59
N GLN A 240 -17.16 2.42 18.72
CA GLN A 240 -18.23 2.27 17.74
C GLN A 240 -19.04 3.56 17.58
N LYS A 241 -19.35 3.90 16.33
CA LYS A 241 -20.12 5.11 15.92
C LYS A 241 -19.38 6.45 16.16
N GLU A 242 -18.11 6.42 16.50
CA GLU A 242 -17.30 7.64 16.50
C GLU A 242 -17.05 8.11 15.07
N GLU A 243 -17.24 9.42 14.85
CA GLU A 243 -17.01 10.07 13.55
C GLU A 243 -15.74 10.93 13.56
N PHE A 244 -15.13 11.10 14.74
CA PHE A 244 -13.84 11.74 14.90
C PHE A 244 -12.72 10.94 14.26
N GLN A 245 -11.76 11.68 13.71
CA GLN A 245 -10.45 11.20 13.28
C GLN A 245 -9.47 12.37 13.29
N PHE A 246 -8.18 12.12 13.51
CA PHE A 246 -7.16 13.17 13.53
C PHE A 246 -6.83 13.66 12.11
N GLY A 247 -6.68 12.73 11.17
CA GLY A 247 -6.08 12.96 9.86
C GLY A 247 -4.57 13.17 9.94
N ARG A 248 -3.86 12.77 8.88
CA ARG A 248 -2.43 13.10 8.65
C ARG A 248 -1.53 12.80 9.86
N LEU A 249 -1.65 11.61 10.44
CA LEU A 249 -0.87 11.21 11.63
C LEU A 249 0.64 11.40 11.48
N HIS A 250 1.19 11.29 10.26
CA HIS A 250 2.60 11.50 9.97
C HIS A 250 3.08 12.93 10.25
N ASP A 251 2.21 13.95 10.22
CA ASP A 251 2.58 15.34 10.58
C ASP A 251 3.04 15.48 12.03
N TYR A 252 2.53 14.60 12.90
CA TYR A 252 2.82 14.57 14.32
C TYR A 252 4.08 13.77 14.65
N VAL A 253 4.73 13.19 13.64
CA VAL A 253 6.00 12.49 13.76
C VAL A 253 7.13 13.48 13.51
N LYS A 254 8.14 13.48 14.38
CA LYS A 254 9.37 14.24 14.18
C LYS A 254 10.56 13.29 14.18
N THR A 255 11.66 13.74 13.57
CA THR A 255 12.93 13.03 13.58
C THR A 255 13.96 13.89 14.32
N LEU A 256 14.71 13.28 15.22
CA LEU A 256 15.72 13.95 16.03
C LEU A 256 17.09 13.34 15.71
N SER A 257 18.09 14.16 15.39
CA SER A 257 19.46 13.66 15.14
C SER A 257 20.01 12.90 16.35
N ALA A 258 20.50 11.67 16.14
CA ALA A 258 21.04 10.83 17.21
C ALA A 258 22.56 11.01 17.39
N ASN A 259 23.27 11.42 16.34
CA ASN A 259 24.74 11.43 16.31
C ASN A 259 25.35 12.73 15.74
N GLY A 260 24.56 13.80 15.66
CA GLY A 260 25.03 15.13 15.22
C GLY A 260 25.23 15.26 13.71
N LYS A 261 24.98 14.21 12.92
CA LYS A 261 24.91 14.32 11.46
C LYS A 261 23.69 15.14 11.07
N GLY A 262 23.86 16.01 10.07
CA GLY A 262 22.75 16.68 9.40
C GLY A 262 21.90 15.69 8.61
N GLU A 263 20.61 16.01 8.44
CA GLU A 263 19.58 15.12 7.87
C GLU A 263 19.97 14.56 6.49
N LYS A 264 20.50 15.43 5.60
CA LYS A 264 21.02 15.04 4.27
C LYS A 264 22.12 13.98 4.30
N ALA A 265 22.84 13.83 5.40
CA ALA A 265 23.92 12.86 5.55
C ALA A 265 23.45 11.53 6.15
N TRP A 266 22.21 11.44 6.63
CA TRP A 266 21.65 10.22 7.22
C TRP A 266 21.69 9.07 6.21
N ALA A 267 21.89 7.87 6.73
CA ALA A 267 22.12 6.65 5.96
C ALA A 267 21.55 5.39 6.62
N SER A 268 20.99 5.49 7.83
CA SER A 268 20.39 4.39 8.58
C SER A 268 19.53 4.90 9.75
N PRO A 269 18.67 4.04 10.34
CA PRO A 269 17.96 4.33 11.58
C PRO A 269 18.86 4.83 12.74
N ASP A 270 20.11 4.36 12.83
CA ASP A 270 21.09 4.81 13.85
C ASP A 270 21.42 6.31 13.82
N ASP A 271 21.08 7.02 12.75
CA ASP A 271 21.36 8.44 12.60
C ASP A 271 20.30 9.35 13.24
N TYR A 272 19.15 8.79 13.61
CA TYR A 272 18.03 9.56 14.16
C TYR A 272 17.23 8.77 15.20
N LYS A 273 16.40 9.49 15.96
CA LYS A 273 15.32 8.93 16.77
C LYS A 273 13.99 9.45 16.26
N VAL A 274 12.97 8.62 16.29
CA VAL A 274 11.60 9.03 15.99
C VAL A 274 10.97 9.61 17.26
N ASP A 275 10.49 10.84 17.17
CA ASP A 275 9.75 11.53 18.22
C ASP A 275 8.25 11.53 17.88
N LEU A 276 7.49 10.82 18.72
CA LEU A 276 6.04 10.68 18.69
C LEU A 276 5.38 11.46 19.82
N THR A 277 6.09 12.33 20.55
CA THR A 277 5.54 13.08 21.68
C THR A 277 4.25 13.80 21.32
N VAL A 278 4.22 14.48 20.16
CA VAL A 278 3.02 15.19 19.69
C VAL A 278 1.88 14.22 19.40
N LEU A 279 2.17 13.09 18.74
CA LEU A 279 1.18 12.07 18.40
C LEU A 279 0.59 11.44 19.67
N VAL A 280 1.43 11.01 20.61
CA VAL A 280 1.02 10.41 21.89
C VAL A 280 0.17 11.38 22.69
N ASN A 281 0.57 12.64 22.80
CA ASN A 281 -0.22 13.66 23.51
C ASN A 281 -1.60 13.89 22.87
N ARG A 282 -1.68 13.89 21.53
CA ARG A 282 -2.94 14.02 20.78
C ARG A 282 -3.86 12.83 21.03
N ILE A 283 -3.32 11.60 20.97
CA ILE A 283 -4.04 10.36 21.25
C ILE A 283 -4.58 10.38 22.68
N ASN A 284 -3.72 10.68 23.67
CA ASN A 284 -4.11 10.74 25.08
C ASN A 284 -5.21 11.78 25.34
N ALA A 285 -5.16 12.93 24.67
CA ALA A 285 -6.19 13.97 24.78
C ALA A 285 -7.56 13.55 24.22
N GLN A 286 -7.63 12.50 23.39
CA GLN A 286 -8.87 11.96 22.83
C GLN A 286 -9.15 10.52 23.27
N ARG A 287 -8.53 10.06 24.37
CA ARG A 287 -8.65 8.67 24.85
C ARG A 287 -10.09 8.18 25.00
N ASP A 288 -11.01 9.07 25.37
CA ASP A 288 -12.41 8.71 25.61
C ASP A 288 -13.15 8.32 24.33
N ARG A 289 -12.58 8.62 23.15
CA ARG A 289 -13.08 8.26 21.82
C ARG A 289 -12.39 7.02 21.23
N ILE A 290 -11.26 6.63 21.82
CA ILE A 290 -10.38 5.57 21.31
C ILE A 290 -10.69 4.30 22.10
N GLU A 291 -10.90 3.20 21.37
CA GLU A 291 -11.14 1.89 21.98
C GLU A 291 -9.81 1.23 22.32
N SER A 292 -8.86 1.23 21.38
CA SER A 292 -7.52 0.70 21.58
C SER A 292 -6.52 1.30 20.61
N VAL A 293 -5.24 1.24 20.98
CA VAL A 293 -4.12 1.56 20.10
C VAL A 293 -3.19 0.36 20.07
N ARG A 294 -2.83 -0.08 18.87
CA ARG A 294 -1.90 -1.18 18.64
C ARG A 294 -0.68 -0.69 17.88
N PHE A 295 0.47 -1.31 18.08
CA PHE A 295 1.67 -0.92 17.36
C PHE A 295 2.60 -2.10 17.03
N ALA A 296 3.30 -1.99 15.91
CA ALA A 296 4.44 -2.85 15.58
C ALA A 296 5.66 -1.97 15.34
N ARG A 297 6.80 -2.36 15.88
CA ARG A 297 8.06 -1.62 15.81
C ARG A 297 9.20 -2.55 15.40
N SER A 298 10.00 -2.13 14.42
CA SER A 298 11.25 -2.78 14.06
C SER A 298 12.27 -2.62 15.19
N PRO A 299 13.09 -3.66 15.50
CA PRO A 299 14.14 -3.54 16.49
C PRO A 299 15.20 -2.48 16.13
N ASP A 300 15.33 -2.13 14.86
CA ASP A 300 16.32 -1.16 14.37
C ASP A 300 15.89 0.31 14.61
N LEU A 301 14.60 0.56 14.84
CA LEU A 301 14.08 1.92 15.02
C LEU A 301 14.18 2.33 16.49
N GLU A 302 14.84 3.44 16.79
CA GLU A 302 14.80 4.08 18.12
C GLU A 302 13.68 5.13 18.20
N ILE A 303 12.90 5.10 19.29
CA ILE A 303 11.87 6.10 19.61
C ILE A 303 12.35 6.90 20.83
N SER A 304 12.20 8.22 20.83
CA SER A 304 12.73 9.09 21.90
C SER A 304 12.02 8.93 23.24
N GLU A 305 10.74 8.56 23.23
CA GLU A 305 9.94 8.34 24.42
C GLU A 305 9.48 6.89 24.59
N VAL A 306 9.09 6.57 25.81
CA VAL A 306 8.44 5.29 26.12
C VAL A 306 7.00 5.37 25.63
N LEU A 307 6.61 4.41 24.78
CA LEU A 307 5.23 4.31 24.33
C LEU A 307 4.30 4.04 25.51
N PRO A 308 3.06 4.55 25.50
CA PRO A 308 2.11 4.32 26.58
C PRO A 308 1.91 2.83 26.87
N SER A 309 1.85 2.46 28.15
CA SER A 309 1.79 1.06 28.59
C SER A 309 0.46 0.35 28.27
N ASP A 310 -0.58 1.12 27.95
CA ASP A 310 -1.89 0.66 27.51
C ASP A 310 -1.96 0.37 26.00
N TRP A 311 -0.92 0.71 25.23
CA TRP A 311 -0.84 0.34 23.82
C TRP A 311 -0.46 -1.14 23.68
N GLU A 312 -1.16 -1.84 22.79
CA GLU A 312 -0.98 -3.27 22.58
C GLU A 312 0.04 -3.55 21.47
N SER A 313 0.85 -4.61 21.63
CA SER A 313 1.73 -5.07 20.54
C SER A 313 0.90 -5.68 19.41
N PHE A 314 1.26 -5.33 18.18
CA PHE A 314 0.70 -5.90 16.95
C PHE A 314 1.69 -6.85 16.30
N GLU A 315 1.29 -8.11 16.11
CA GLU A 315 2.09 -9.15 15.47
C GLU A 315 2.14 -8.98 13.94
N ALA A 316 2.92 -8.00 13.48
CA ALA A 316 3.02 -7.63 12.06
C ALA A 316 3.81 -8.64 11.21
N GLU A 317 4.80 -9.34 11.79
CA GLU A 317 5.72 -10.24 11.06
C GLU A 317 5.09 -11.60 10.69
N THR A 318 3.91 -11.92 11.22
CA THR A 318 3.23 -13.20 10.93
C THR A 318 2.05 -13.00 9.99
N LEU A 319 2.19 -13.41 8.73
CA LEU A 319 1.12 -13.39 7.74
C LEU A 319 0.07 -14.50 8.00
N PRO A 320 -1.22 -14.28 7.65
CA PRO A 320 -2.24 -15.34 7.68
C PRO A 320 -1.83 -16.55 6.85
N ALA A 321 -2.20 -17.76 7.29
CA ALA A 321 -1.94 -18.98 6.53
C ALA A 321 -2.54 -18.89 5.12
N GLN A 322 -1.83 -19.39 4.11
CA GLN A 322 -2.42 -19.55 2.78
C GLN A 322 -3.43 -20.69 2.84
N GLU A 323 -4.68 -20.43 2.50
CA GLU A 323 -5.59 -21.51 2.15
C GLU A 323 -4.98 -22.20 0.93
N LYS A 324 -4.51 -23.44 1.10
CA LYS A 324 -4.10 -24.27 -0.03
C LYS A 324 -5.33 -24.44 -0.90
N THR A 325 -5.43 -23.67 -1.98
CA THR A 325 -6.30 -24.04 -3.08
C THR A 325 -5.82 -25.40 -3.54
N SER A 326 -6.59 -26.45 -3.24
CA SER A 326 -6.39 -27.78 -3.77
C SER A 326 -6.37 -27.68 -5.29
N GLU A 327 -5.17 -27.64 -5.87
CA GLU A 327 -4.99 -27.96 -7.27
C GLU A 327 -5.43 -29.41 -7.42
N ASN A 328 -6.64 -29.56 -7.97
CA ASN A 328 -7.14 -30.82 -8.45
C ASN A 328 -6.27 -31.17 -9.66
N THR A 329 -5.11 -31.79 -9.42
CA THR A 329 -4.35 -32.51 -10.45
C THR A 329 -5.18 -33.73 -10.81
N GLY A 330 -6.09 -33.55 -11.77
CA GLY A 330 -6.70 -34.66 -12.48
C GLY A 330 -5.64 -35.28 -13.39
N GLU A 331 -5.28 -36.52 -13.06
CA GLU A 331 -4.68 -37.48 -13.99
C GLU A 331 -5.59 -37.72 -15.21
#